data_AF-A0A2E3YIU0-F1
#
_entry.id   AF-A0A2E3YIU0-F1
#
_cell.length_a   1.000
_cell.length_b   1.000
_cell.length_c   1.000
_cell.angle_alpha   90.00
_cell.angle_beta   90.00
_cell.angle_gamma   90.00
#
_symmetry.space_group_name_H-M   'P 1'
#
loop_
_entity.id
_entity.type
_entity.pdbx_description
1 polymer ?
#
loop_
_entity_poly.entity_id
_entity_poly.type
_entity_poly.pdbx_seq_one_letter_code
_entity_poly.pdbx_strand_id
1 'polypeptide(L)'
;MAAFRLLVCGAGSASLHVAQVAAADGRGETVGFFDPVPRALERAQAALPEAVVGDDYEALLKQTRPDVVVVGGPDHLHAAQTLQALEHGCHALVEKPLATTIDDAQRVIDKAEETGLEVMTDHTFRYMHPWRETALAAKEGKVGDVFFVQGDYIHDMWSYYSPEGESHTPWRIDSDHPQNILLGGGCHPIDLMLWAVGAPVSEVHAYSSKMSIPEFPSDDCYILSLKFANGVLGKVFVSSGCSGHGMGGGPLAVYGTEGSLWNGRIYRRGARTRQLAERSPGSTVGGHGWGGSVVDFLDVLEGKRENPITARDGATVVSVCDAAFRSLSSGCPHEPVSFGQEPMQLRMSIGAQTVSALPAASLPATYEIRSIRSKDKGSWAKMMRAAGFAGWTRARIDEWLAAPERRDGSRVVIHEGQVVAATFATRNSPTTGALDYVAAHPDHSGRGLGRAVCLGVLNYLTAKGYTEVTLSTDDFRLAALKVYLDLGFKPVIQRPDMVGRWKRVHRRLAAGRSTP
;
A
#
# COMPACT_ATOMS: atom_id res chain seq x y z
N MET A 1 -25.18 -4.48 18.86
CA MET A 1 -25.02 -3.01 18.80
C MET A 1 -26.23 -2.44 18.08
N ALA A 2 -26.49 -1.13 18.22
CA ALA A 2 -27.39 -0.46 17.29
C ALA A 2 -26.79 -0.52 15.87
N ALA A 3 -27.62 -0.55 14.84
CA ALA A 3 -27.15 -0.49 13.45
C ALA A 3 -26.52 0.88 13.17
N PHE A 4 -25.47 0.91 12.35
CA PHE A 4 -24.87 2.13 11.84
C PHE A 4 -25.86 2.84 10.92
N ARG A 5 -26.00 4.15 11.08
CA ARG A 5 -26.87 5.00 10.29
C ARG A 5 -26.12 5.51 9.06
N LEU A 6 -26.59 5.17 7.86
CA LEU A 6 -25.96 5.51 6.58
C LEU A 6 -26.73 6.62 5.87
N LEU A 7 -26.05 7.69 5.49
CA LEU A 7 -26.53 8.67 4.51
C LEU A 7 -25.86 8.39 3.16
N VAL A 8 -26.66 8.24 2.11
CA VAL A 8 -26.14 7.99 0.76
C VAL A 8 -26.06 9.30 -0.02
N CYS A 9 -24.87 9.71 -0.40
CA CYS A 9 -24.58 10.91 -1.17
C CYS A 9 -24.33 10.55 -2.65
N GLY A 10 -25.32 10.81 -3.51
CA GLY A 10 -25.42 10.33 -4.88
C GLY A 10 -26.24 9.03 -4.96
N ALA A 11 -27.51 9.13 -5.35
CA ALA A 11 -28.47 8.02 -5.39
C ALA A 11 -28.40 7.21 -6.71
N GLY A 12 -27.19 7.02 -7.22
CA GLY A 12 -26.90 6.16 -8.36
C GLY A 12 -26.96 4.66 -8.02
N SER A 13 -26.83 3.82 -9.04
CA SER A 13 -26.88 2.35 -8.88
C SER A 13 -25.84 1.81 -7.91
N ALA A 14 -24.61 2.33 -7.97
CA ALA A 14 -23.49 2.03 -7.09
C ALA A 14 -23.86 2.20 -5.60
N SER A 15 -24.23 3.43 -5.22
CA SER A 15 -24.48 3.79 -3.82
C SER A 15 -25.77 3.16 -3.28
N LEU A 16 -26.79 2.98 -4.12
CA LEU A 16 -28.00 2.23 -3.74
C LEU A 16 -27.66 0.78 -3.40
N HIS A 17 -26.72 0.18 -4.12
CA HIS A 17 -26.31 -1.19 -3.87
C HIS A 17 -25.53 -1.31 -2.54
N VAL A 18 -24.67 -0.34 -2.22
CA VAL A 18 -24.02 -0.25 -0.89
C VAL A 18 -25.05 -0.21 0.25
N ALA A 19 -26.08 0.63 0.11
CA ALA A 19 -27.17 0.72 1.09
C ALA A 19 -27.91 -0.62 1.28
N GLN A 20 -28.21 -1.31 0.17
CA GLN A 20 -28.86 -2.63 0.20
C GLN A 20 -28.00 -3.68 0.90
N VAL A 21 -26.69 -3.69 0.66
CA VAL A 21 -25.76 -4.62 1.31
C VAL A 21 -25.71 -4.36 2.81
N ALA A 22 -25.56 -3.10 3.22
CA ALA A 22 -25.49 -2.74 4.63
C ALA A 22 -26.76 -3.14 5.41
N ALA A 23 -27.93 -2.97 4.77
CA ALA A 23 -29.21 -3.41 5.31
C ALA A 23 -29.31 -4.94 5.38
N ALA A 24 -28.89 -5.66 4.32
CA ALA A 24 -28.93 -7.12 4.28
C ALA A 24 -27.96 -7.78 5.28
N ASP A 25 -26.82 -7.16 5.55
CA ASP A 25 -25.87 -7.57 6.58
C ASP A 25 -26.43 -7.36 8.01
N GLY A 26 -27.39 -6.44 8.17
CA GLY A 26 -28.11 -6.19 9.42
C GLY A 26 -27.39 -5.26 10.40
N ARG A 27 -26.18 -4.79 10.05
CA ARG A 27 -25.44 -3.78 10.82
C ARG A 27 -25.59 -2.36 10.29
N GLY A 28 -26.24 -2.15 9.14
CA GLY A 28 -26.48 -0.81 8.59
C GLY A 28 -27.97 -0.50 8.37
N GLU A 29 -28.34 0.74 8.60
CA GLU A 29 -29.67 1.31 8.31
C GLU A 29 -29.48 2.56 7.44
N THR A 30 -30.12 2.61 6.28
CA THR A 30 -30.06 3.83 5.43
C THR A 30 -31.09 4.84 5.91
N VAL A 31 -30.61 5.99 6.39
CA VAL A 31 -31.44 7.03 7.01
C VAL A 31 -31.78 8.17 6.05
N GLY A 32 -31.07 8.27 4.93
CA GLY A 32 -31.40 9.23 3.89
C GLY A 32 -30.62 9.09 2.60
N PHE A 33 -31.06 9.84 1.59
CA PHE A 33 -30.44 9.98 0.28
C PHE A 33 -30.32 11.44 -0.11
N PHE A 34 -29.12 11.81 -0.55
CA PHE A 34 -28.85 13.06 -1.23
C PHE A 34 -28.67 12.81 -2.73
N ASP A 35 -29.38 13.58 -3.56
CA ASP A 35 -29.14 13.66 -5.01
C ASP A 35 -29.80 14.94 -5.57
N PRO A 36 -29.10 15.74 -6.38
CA PRO A 36 -29.71 16.92 -7.01
C PRO A 36 -30.71 16.57 -8.11
N VAL A 37 -30.79 15.31 -8.56
CA VAL A 37 -31.70 14.87 -9.62
C VAL A 37 -32.99 14.31 -9.01
N PRO A 38 -34.16 14.95 -9.20
CA PRO A 38 -35.42 14.52 -8.59
C PRO A 38 -35.79 13.05 -8.88
N ARG A 39 -35.55 12.60 -10.11
CA ARG A 39 -35.81 11.20 -10.52
C ARG A 39 -34.95 10.19 -9.75
N ALA A 40 -33.73 10.55 -9.36
CA ALA A 40 -32.88 9.68 -8.54
C ALA A 40 -33.45 9.56 -7.12
N LEU A 41 -33.89 10.68 -6.53
CA LEU A 41 -34.56 10.70 -5.24
C LEU A 41 -35.88 9.91 -5.25
N GLU A 42 -36.70 10.04 -6.28
CA GLU A 42 -37.94 9.27 -6.43
C GLU A 42 -37.68 7.75 -6.43
N ARG A 43 -36.64 7.31 -7.15
CA ARG A 43 -36.23 5.89 -7.18
C ARG A 43 -35.72 5.43 -5.83
N ALA A 44 -34.94 6.26 -5.15
CA ALA A 44 -34.40 5.96 -3.82
C ALA A 44 -35.52 5.85 -2.77
N GLN A 45 -36.45 6.81 -2.75
CA GLN A 45 -37.63 6.79 -1.87
C GLN A 45 -38.52 5.59 -2.14
N ALA A 46 -38.73 5.23 -3.42
CA ALA A 46 -39.52 4.04 -3.78
C ALA A 46 -38.86 2.74 -3.28
N ALA A 47 -37.52 2.68 -3.27
CA ALA A 47 -36.78 1.53 -2.73
C ALA A 47 -36.79 1.50 -1.19
N LEU A 48 -36.75 2.66 -0.53
CA LEU A 48 -36.69 2.83 0.93
C LEU A 48 -37.64 3.96 1.38
N PRO A 49 -38.94 3.68 1.56
CA PRO A 49 -39.96 4.71 1.82
C PRO A 49 -39.80 5.49 3.13
N GLU A 50 -39.03 4.99 4.08
CA GLU A 50 -38.79 5.63 5.39
C GLU A 50 -37.55 6.56 5.38
N ALA A 51 -36.73 6.51 4.34
CA ALA A 51 -35.52 7.32 4.25
C ALA A 51 -35.87 8.79 3.96
N VAL A 52 -35.10 9.73 4.54
CA VAL A 52 -35.21 11.15 4.21
C VAL A 52 -34.50 11.42 2.88
N VAL A 53 -35.19 12.02 1.92
CA VAL A 53 -34.57 12.45 0.64
C VAL A 53 -34.42 13.95 0.57
N GLY A 54 -33.39 14.43 -0.13
CA GLY A 54 -33.20 15.86 -0.38
C GLY A 54 -32.03 16.18 -1.30
N ASP A 55 -31.91 17.45 -1.66
CA ASP A 55 -30.87 18.03 -2.52
C ASP A 55 -29.98 19.04 -1.78
N ASP A 56 -30.15 19.16 -0.46
CA ASP A 56 -29.26 19.91 0.43
C ASP A 56 -28.50 18.92 1.33
N TYR A 57 -27.24 18.68 0.97
CA TYR A 57 -26.40 17.69 1.63
C TYR A 57 -26.11 18.05 3.10
N GLU A 58 -25.86 19.34 3.39
CA GLU A 58 -25.56 19.79 4.75
C GLU A 58 -26.79 19.72 5.66
N ALA A 59 -27.97 20.09 5.13
CA ALA A 59 -29.23 19.94 5.86
C ALA A 59 -29.50 18.47 6.19
N LEU A 60 -29.29 17.55 5.25
CA LEU A 60 -29.45 16.12 5.46
C LEU A 60 -28.48 15.56 6.51
N LEU A 61 -27.20 15.97 6.47
CA LEU A 61 -26.21 15.59 7.50
C LEU A 61 -26.67 16.03 8.90
N LYS A 62 -27.13 17.27 9.05
CA LYS A 62 -27.62 17.83 10.33
C LYS A 62 -28.90 17.16 10.82
N GLN A 63 -29.84 16.89 9.91
CA GLN A 63 -31.13 16.29 10.21
C GLN A 63 -30.98 14.82 10.59
N THR A 64 -30.24 14.06 9.80
CA THR A 64 -30.16 12.60 9.94
C THR A 64 -29.08 12.15 10.90
N ARG A 65 -28.03 12.96 11.13
CA ARG A 65 -26.87 12.66 11.98
C ARG A 65 -26.37 11.23 11.74
N PRO A 66 -25.92 10.92 10.51
CA PRO A 66 -25.50 9.58 10.17
C PRO A 66 -24.15 9.25 10.84
N ASP A 67 -23.89 7.96 11.07
CA ASP A 67 -22.58 7.47 11.50
C ASP A 67 -21.63 7.37 10.29
N VAL A 68 -22.19 7.05 9.12
CA VAL A 68 -21.47 6.80 7.87
C VAL A 68 -22.10 7.57 6.72
N VAL A 69 -21.28 8.18 5.88
CA VAL A 69 -21.68 8.66 4.55
C VAL A 69 -21.12 7.72 3.48
N VAL A 70 -21.98 7.30 2.56
CA VAL A 70 -21.59 6.64 1.31
C VAL A 70 -21.49 7.71 0.22
N VAL A 71 -20.29 8.01 -0.26
CA VAL A 71 -20.05 9.03 -1.30
C VAL A 71 -19.94 8.32 -2.64
N GLY A 72 -20.93 8.48 -3.52
CA GLY A 72 -20.98 7.83 -4.84
C GLY A 72 -21.59 8.71 -5.93
N GLY A 73 -21.36 10.03 -5.82
CA GLY A 73 -21.70 11.01 -6.84
C GLY A 73 -20.67 11.07 -7.99
N PRO A 74 -20.68 12.16 -8.78
CA PRO A 74 -19.61 12.48 -9.72
C PRO A 74 -18.23 12.53 -9.05
N ASP A 75 -17.20 12.01 -9.72
CA ASP A 75 -15.86 11.82 -9.14
C ASP A 75 -15.18 13.12 -8.68
N HIS A 76 -15.39 14.23 -9.40
CA HIS A 76 -14.88 15.55 -9.02
C HIS A 76 -15.48 16.10 -7.70
N LEU A 77 -16.59 15.52 -7.21
CA LEU A 77 -17.23 15.94 -5.95
C LEU A 77 -16.84 15.08 -4.76
N HIS A 78 -16.19 13.93 -4.98
CA HIS A 78 -15.89 12.95 -3.92
C HIS A 78 -15.17 13.60 -2.73
N ALA A 79 -14.05 14.28 -2.98
CA ALA A 79 -13.25 14.87 -1.91
C ALA A 79 -14.03 15.92 -1.10
N ALA A 80 -14.73 16.84 -1.78
CA ALA A 80 -15.52 17.87 -1.10
C ALA A 80 -16.63 17.25 -0.23
N GLN A 81 -17.33 16.24 -0.75
CA GLN A 81 -18.40 15.55 -0.03
C GLN A 81 -17.88 14.71 1.15
N THR A 82 -16.72 14.07 0.99
CA THR A 82 -16.02 13.36 2.07
C THR A 82 -15.57 14.32 3.16
N LEU A 83 -14.95 15.45 2.81
CA LEU A 83 -14.52 16.46 3.79
C LEU A 83 -15.71 16.97 4.61
N GLN A 84 -16.82 17.29 3.96
CA GLN A 84 -18.03 17.74 4.65
C GLN A 84 -18.62 16.66 5.58
N ALA A 85 -18.56 15.38 5.19
CA ALA A 85 -18.96 14.27 6.06
C ALA A 85 -18.08 14.20 7.33
N LEU A 86 -16.76 14.28 7.17
CA LEU A 86 -15.81 14.22 8.28
C LEU A 86 -15.97 15.43 9.22
N GLU A 87 -16.25 16.62 8.68
CA GLU A 87 -16.56 17.83 9.46
C GLU A 87 -17.82 17.67 10.33
N HIS A 88 -18.76 16.84 9.90
CA HIS A 88 -19.98 16.52 10.65
C HIS A 88 -19.82 15.30 11.58
N GLY A 89 -18.60 14.76 11.71
CA GLY A 89 -18.31 13.63 12.59
C GLY A 89 -18.65 12.26 12.00
N CYS A 90 -18.81 12.16 10.67
CA CYS A 90 -19.21 10.93 9.99
C CYS A 90 -18.00 10.21 9.40
N HIS A 91 -17.98 8.88 9.50
CA HIS A 91 -17.11 8.03 8.69
C HIS A 91 -17.50 8.09 7.21
N ALA A 92 -16.60 7.76 6.29
CA ALA A 92 -16.88 7.80 4.86
C ALA A 92 -16.47 6.53 4.12
N LEU A 93 -17.40 5.95 3.36
CA LEU A 93 -17.12 4.97 2.31
C LEU A 93 -17.25 5.68 0.97
N VAL A 94 -16.14 5.83 0.26
CA VAL A 94 -16.03 6.72 -0.91
C VAL A 94 -15.81 5.88 -2.15
N GLU A 95 -16.65 6.05 -3.16
CA GLU A 95 -16.43 5.45 -4.46
C GLU A 95 -15.08 5.87 -5.05
N LYS A 96 -14.51 5.01 -5.88
CA LYS A 96 -13.28 5.32 -6.61
C LYS A 96 -13.55 6.30 -7.76
N PRO A 97 -12.58 7.15 -8.13
CA PRO A 97 -11.34 7.44 -7.39
C PRO A 97 -11.62 8.26 -6.12
N LEU A 98 -10.72 8.24 -5.13
CA LEU A 98 -10.88 9.05 -3.91
C LEU A 98 -11.06 10.55 -4.20
N ALA A 99 -10.31 11.05 -5.18
CA ALA A 99 -10.34 12.43 -5.65
C ALA A 99 -9.84 12.50 -7.10
N THR A 100 -10.02 13.64 -7.75
CA THR A 100 -9.50 13.90 -9.11
C THR A 100 -8.19 14.68 -9.11
N THR A 101 -7.75 15.21 -7.96
CA THR A 101 -6.51 15.97 -7.81
C THR A 101 -5.67 15.47 -6.63
N ILE A 102 -4.36 15.74 -6.66
CA ILE A 102 -3.43 15.44 -5.55
C ILE A 102 -3.80 16.24 -4.30
N ASP A 103 -4.08 17.53 -4.46
CA ASP A 103 -4.35 18.43 -3.33
C ASP A 103 -5.62 18.01 -2.58
N ASP A 104 -6.67 17.65 -3.32
CA ASP A 104 -7.91 17.16 -2.70
C ASP A 104 -7.71 15.80 -2.03
N ALA A 105 -6.92 14.89 -2.63
CA ALA A 105 -6.58 13.63 -2.00
C ALA A 105 -5.80 13.83 -0.68
N GLN A 106 -4.85 14.77 -0.66
CA GLN A 106 -4.10 15.13 0.54
C GLN A 106 -5.02 15.71 1.62
N ARG A 107 -5.93 16.62 1.25
CA ARG A 107 -6.89 17.21 2.20
C ARG A 107 -7.77 16.16 2.86
N VAL A 108 -8.23 15.16 2.11
CA VAL A 108 -9.03 14.05 2.67
C VAL A 108 -8.19 13.22 3.65
N ILE A 109 -6.94 12.91 3.32
CA ILE A 109 -6.02 12.21 4.24
C ILE A 109 -5.83 13.01 5.53
N ASP A 110 -5.49 14.29 5.41
CA ASP A 110 -5.21 15.15 6.56
C ASP A 110 -6.44 15.26 7.45
N LYS A 111 -7.64 15.38 6.86
CA LYS A 111 -8.88 15.48 7.63
C LYS A 111 -9.25 14.17 8.32
N ALA A 112 -9.05 13.02 7.66
CA ALA A 112 -9.25 11.71 8.28
C ALA A 112 -8.32 11.53 9.49
N GLU A 113 -7.06 11.97 9.39
CA GLU A 113 -6.09 11.91 10.49
C GLU A 113 -6.39 12.89 11.62
N GLU A 114 -6.80 14.12 11.28
CA GLU A 114 -7.20 15.14 12.25
C GLU A 114 -8.39 14.68 13.10
N THR A 115 -9.39 14.07 12.45
CA THR A 115 -10.64 13.66 13.10
C THR A 115 -10.56 12.28 13.74
N GLY A 116 -9.62 11.43 13.31
CA GLY A 116 -9.56 10.01 13.68
C GLY A 116 -10.70 9.17 13.08
N LEU A 117 -11.45 9.72 12.11
CA LEU A 117 -12.54 9.04 11.45
C LEU A 117 -12.04 8.21 10.27
N GLU A 118 -12.61 7.03 10.13
CA GLU A 118 -12.32 6.13 9.01
C GLU A 118 -12.84 6.64 7.66
N VAL A 119 -11.94 6.64 6.68
CA VAL A 119 -12.24 6.84 5.26
C VAL A 119 -11.74 5.63 4.47
N MET A 120 -12.65 4.91 3.83
CA MET A 120 -12.31 3.77 2.97
C MET A 120 -12.66 4.10 1.52
N THR A 121 -11.69 3.90 0.62
CA THR A 121 -11.93 4.03 -0.84
C THR A 121 -12.44 2.70 -1.38
N ASP A 122 -13.58 2.68 -2.05
CA ASP A 122 -14.20 1.45 -2.56
C ASP A 122 -13.55 0.99 -3.87
N HIS A 123 -12.36 0.40 -3.75
CA HIS A 123 -11.75 -0.37 -4.84
C HIS A 123 -12.37 -1.77 -4.95
N THR A 124 -13.62 -1.82 -5.43
CA THR A 124 -14.46 -3.03 -5.59
C THR A 124 -13.75 -4.23 -6.24
N PHE A 125 -12.78 -4.00 -7.12
CA PHE A 125 -12.06 -5.07 -7.81
C PHE A 125 -11.18 -5.91 -6.86
N ARG A 126 -10.80 -5.37 -5.68
CA ARG A 126 -10.16 -6.17 -4.61
C ARG A 126 -11.09 -7.23 -4.01
N TYR A 127 -12.39 -7.17 -4.29
CA TYR A 127 -13.42 -8.10 -3.82
C TYR A 127 -13.94 -9.03 -4.92
N MET A 128 -13.58 -8.80 -6.18
CA MET A 128 -14.10 -9.59 -7.31
C MET A 128 -13.20 -10.77 -7.67
N HIS A 129 -13.82 -11.93 -7.91
CA HIS A 129 -13.15 -13.04 -8.59
C HIS A 129 -13.00 -12.71 -10.08
N PRO A 130 -11.87 -13.06 -10.74
CA PRO A 130 -10.69 -13.71 -10.18
C PRO A 130 -9.58 -12.77 -9.67
N TRP A 131 -9.80 -11.46 -9.71
CA TRP A 131 -8.76 -10.45 -9.49
C TRP A 131 -8.24 -10.44 -8.06
N ARG A 132 -9.15 -10.56 -7.08
CA ARG A 132 -8.82 -10.75 -5.67
C ARG A 132 -7.85 -11.90 -5.47
N GLU A 133 -8.21 -13.07 -5.96
CA GLU A 133 -7.43 -14.30 -5.75
C GLU A 133 -6.10 -14.26 -6.51
N THR A 134 -6.07 -13.58 -7.65
CA THR A 134 -4.84 -13.31 -8.41
C THR A 134 -3.88 -12.45 -7.59
N ALA A 135 -4.34 -11.33 -7.04
CA ALA A 135 -3.51 -10.46 -6.21
C ALA A 135 -3.03 -11.15 -4.93
N LEU A 136 -3.91 -11.89 -4.24
CA LEU A 136 -3.54 -12.65 -3.05
C LEU A 136 -2.53 -13.75 -3.35
N ALA A 137 -2.71 -14.52 -4.43
CA ALA A 137 -1.76 -15.55 -4.85
C ALA A 137 -0.37 -14.94 -5.17
N ALA A 138 -0.33 -13.76 -5.78
CA ALA A 138 0.91 -13.03 -6.02
C ALA A 138 1.59 -12.64 -4.68
N LYS A 139 0.86 -12.03 -3.75
CA LYS A 139 1.37 -11.65 -2.42
C LYS A 139 1.84 -12.84 -1.60
N GLU A 140 1.15 -13.97 -1.70
CA GLU A 140 1.52 -15.24 -1.07
C GLU A 140 2.76 -15.89 -1.71
N GLY A 141 3.25 -15.35 -2.84
CA GLY A 141 4.44 -15.85 -3.53
C GLY A 141 4.18 -17.11 -4.35
N LYS A 142 2.94 -17.37 -4.78
CA LYS A 142 2.58 -18.58 -5.53
C LYS A 142 3.26 -18.67 -6.90
N VAL A 143 3.82 -17.58 -7.42
CA VAL A 143 4.57 -17.56 -8.68
C VAL A 143 6.02 -17.11 -8.51
N GLY A 144 6.60 -17.31 -7.32
CA GLY A 144 7.98 -16.91 -7.03
C GLY A 144 8.10 -15.42 -6.71
N ASP A 145 9.13 -14.78 -7.26
CA ASP A 145 9.32 -13.33 -7.23
C ASP A 145 8.64 -12.74 -8.45
N VAL A 146 7.72 -11.78 -8.24
CA VAL A 146 7.05 -11.07 -9.32
C VAL A 146 8.08 -10.18 -10.03
N PHE A 147 8.10 -10.21 -11.37
CA PHE A 147 8.97 -9.34 -12.17
C PHE A 147 8.17 -8.46 -13.15
N PHE A 148 6.95 -8.85 -13.50
CA PHE A 148 6.08 -8.07 -14.38
C PHE A 148 4.61 -8.20 -13.98
N VAL A 149 3.87 -7.10 -14.03
CA VAL A 149 2.41 -7.06 -13.87
C VAL A 149 1.77 -6.27 -15.01
N GLN A 150 0.55 -6.62 -15.38
CA GLN A 150 -0.22 -5.79 -16.30
C GLN A 150 -1.70 -5.83 -15.96
N GLY A 151 -2.44 -4.82 -16.41
CA GLY A 151 -3.88 -4.78 -16.29
C GLY A 151 -4.49 -3.86 -17.34
N ASP A 152 -5.63 -4.28 -17.85
CA ASP A 152 -6.37 -3.57 -18.87
C ASP A 152 -7.75 -3.14 -18.32
N TYR A 153 -8.15 -1.90 -18.59
CA TYR A 153 -9.52 -1.44 -18.44
C TYR A 153 -10.06 -1.04 -19.82
N ILE A 154 -10.68 -2.02 -20.49
CA ILE A 154 -11.28 -1.84 -21.81
C ILE A 154 -12.79 -1.90 -21.60
N HIS A 155 -13.46 -0.78 -21.84
CA HIS A 155 -14.88 -0.65 -21.60
C HIS A 155 -15.53 0.10 -22.76
N ASP A 156 -16.57 -0.47 -23.35
CA ASP A 156 -17.42 0.26 -24.30
C ASP A 156 -18.26 1.30 -23.53
N MET A 157 -17.74 2.53 -23.48
CA MET A 157 -18.37 3.62 -22.75
C MET A 157 -19.46 4.33 -23.56
N TRP A 158 -19.74 3.91 -24.80
CA TRP A 158 -20.71 4.58 -25.67
C TRP A 158 -22.07 4.72 -24.98
N SER A 159 -22.59 3.65 -24.36
CA SER A 159 -23.88 3.65 -23.65
C SER A 159 -23.93 4.60 -22.43
N TYR A 160 -22.76 5.01 -21.89
CA TYR A 160 -22.67 5.93 -20.77
C TYR A 160 -22.46 7.38 -21.22
N TYR A 161 -21.74 7.59 -22.33
CA TYR A 161 -21.41 8.91 -22.85
C TYR A 161 -22.48 9.47 -23.79
N SER A 162 -23.11 8.64 -24.62
CA SER A 162 -24.12 9.07 -25.60
C SER A 162 -25.48 9.29 -24.93
N PRO A 163 -26.20 10.39 -25.23
CA PRO A 163 -27.59 10.61 -24.80
C PRO A 163 -28.56 9.52 -25.25
N GLU A 164 -28.24 8.81 -26.34
CA GLU A 164 -28.97 7.67 -26.87
C GLU A 164 -28.63 6.35 -26.15
N GLY A 165 -27.62 6.36 -25.28
CA GLY A 165 -27.18 5.21 -24.51
C GLY A 165 -28.16 4.83 -23.39
N GLU A 166 -28.35 3.52 -23.18
CA GLU A 166 -29.25 2.98 -22.16
C GLU A 166 -28.83 3.35 -20.73
N SER A 167 -27.53 3.54 -20.50
CA SER A 167 -26.94 3.87 -19.19
C SER A 167 -26.38 5.30 -19.15
N HIS A 168 -26.94 6.19 -19.99
CA HIS A 168 -26.43 7.55 -20.14
C HIS A 168 -26.25 8.24 -18.79
N THR A 169 -25.04 8.73 -18.54
CA THR A 169 -24.69 9.38 -17.28
C THR A 169 -24.08 10.76 -17.57
N PRO A 170 -24.89 11.82 -17.54
CA PRO A 170 -24.53 13.14 -18.06
C PRO A 170 -23.23 13.73 -17.48
N TRP A 171 -22.98 13.54 -16.18
CA TRP A 171 -21.80 14.15 -15.54
C TRP A 171 -20.48 13.71 -16.16
N ARG A 172 -20.42 12.52 -16.78
CA ARG A 172 -19.17 12.00 -17.37
C ARG A 172 -18.72 12.83 -18.58
N ILE A 173 -19.67 13.43 -19.29
CA ILE A 173 -19.45 14.25 -20.49
C ILE A 173 -19.62 15.74 -20.22
N ASP A 174 -19.75 16.12 -18.94
CA ASP A 174 -19.87 17.52 -18.52
C ASP A 174 -18.68 18.34 -19.05
N SER A 175 -18.94 19.54 -19.57
CA SER A 175 -17.89 20.34 -20.21
C SER A 175 -16.91 20.93 -19.21
N ASP A 176 -17.37 21.20 -17.98
CA ASP A 176 -16.58 21.88 -16.96
C ASP A 176 -15.77 20.85 -16.16
N HIS A 177 -16.35 19.69 -15.90
CA HIS A 177 -15.76 18.60 -15.12
C HIS A 177 -15.91 17.24 -15.82
N PRO A 178 -15.36 17.06 -17.03
CA PRO A 178 -15.46 15.80 -17.74
C PRO A 178 -14.73 14.70 -17.00
N GLN A 179 -15.28 13.49 -17.02
CA GLN A 179 -14.56 12.34 -16.50
C GLN A 179 -13.29 12.11 -17.33
N ASN A 180 -12.20 11.74 -16.67
CA ASN A 180 -11.06 11.14 -17.34
C ASN A 180 -11.11 9.61 -17.16
N ILE A 181 -11.13 8.83 -18.25
CA ILE A 181 -11.25 7.36 -18.16
C ILE A 181 -10.04 6.71 -17.47
N LEU A 182 -8.86 7.35 -17.46
CA LEU A 182 -7.71 6.87 -16.67
C LEU A 182 -7.99 6.96 -15.17
N LEU A 183 -8.60 8.05 -14.70
CA LEU A 183 -9.02 8.20 -13.30
C LEU A 183 -10.24 7.33 -12.97
N GLY A 184 -11.26 7.32 -13.83
CA GLY A 184 -12.53 6.63 -13.57
C GLY A 184 -12.46 5.10 -13.75
N GLY A 185 -11.67 4.62 -14.70
CA GLY A 185 -11.54 3.20 -15.05
C GLY A 185 -10.14 2.65 -14.82
N GLY A 186 -9.11 3.37 -15.25
CA GLY A 186 -7.70 2.98 -15.09
C GLY A 186 -7.25 2.85 -13.64
N CYS A 187 -7.94 3.48 -12.69
CA CYS A 187 -7.69 3.30 -11.26
C CYS A 187 -7.84 1.84 -10.81
N HIS A 188 -8.70 1.04 -11.45
CA HIS A 188 -8.92 -0.36 -11.10
C HIS A 188 -7.67 -1.24 -11.30
N PRO A 189 -7.07 -1.33 -12.51
CA PRO A 189 -5.84 -2.08 -12.69
C PRO A 189 -4.66 -1.50 -11.91
N ILE A 190 -4.58 -0.17 -11.75
CA ILE A 190 -3.52 0.47 -10.94
C ILE A 190 -3.59 0.01 -9.48
N ASP A 191 -4.77 0.08 -8.87
CA ASP A 191 -5.01 -0.38 -7.50
C ASP A 191 -4.63 -1.86 -7.32
N LEU A 192 -5.11 -2.74 -8.20
CA LEU A 192 -4.80 -4.16 -8.14
C LEU A 192 -3.31 -4.45 -8.28
N MET A 193 -2.60 -3.72 -9.14
CA MET A 193 -1.15 -3.87 -9.30
C MET A 193 -0.39 -3.40 -8.07
N LEU A 194 -0.71 -2.22 -7.52
CA LEU A 194 -0.15 -1.74 -6.24
C LEU A 194 -0.37 -2.77 -5.12
N TRP A 195 -1.59 -3.30 -5.04
CA TRP A 195 -1.96 -4.28 -4.02
C TRP A 195 -1.24 -5.62 -4.20
N ALA A 196 -1.14 -6.14 -5.43
CA ALA A 196 -0.51 -7.42 -5.75
C ALA A 196 1.03 -7.37 -5.56
N VAL A 197 1.67 -6.27 -5.97
CA VAL A 197 3.12 -6.08 -5.85
C VAL A 197 3.51 -5.74 -4.41
N GLY A 198 2.70 -4.93 -3.72
CA GLY A 198 2.97 -4.49 -2.36
C GLY A 198 4.21 -3.59 -2.26
N ALA A 199 4.42 -2.75 -3.26
CA ALA A 199 5.45 -1.71 -3.29
C ALA A 199 4.89 -0.47 -4.04
N PRO A 200 5.39 0.75 -3.76
CA PRO A 200 4.98 1.93 -4.49
C PRO A 200 5.55 1.92 -5.92
N VAL A 201 4.86 2.62 -6.81
CA VAL A 201 5.39 2.98 -8.13
C VAL A 201 6.38 4.12 -7.95
N SER A 202 7.59 3.97 -8.48
CA SER A 202 8.65 4.99 -8.45
C SER A 202 8.71 5.81 -9.74
N GLU A 203 8.18 5.32 -10.85
CA GLU A 203 8.25 6.01 -12.14
C GLU A 203 7.08 5.61 -13.05
N VAL A 204 6.49 6.58 -13.73
CA VAL A 204 5.41 6.42 -14.71
C VAL A 204 5.79 7.11 -16.00
N HIS A 205 5.64 6.43 -17.13
CA HIS A 205 5.69 7.03 -18.46
C HIS A 205 4.43 6.68 -19.24
N ALA A 206 3.81 7.66 -19.90
CA ALA A 206 2.49 7.49 -20.51
C ALA A 206 2.42 7.99 -21.96
N TYR A 207 1.52 7.36 -22.72
CA TYR A 207 1.01 7.87 -24.00
C TYR A 207 -0.52 7.83 -23.99
N SER A 208 -1.15 8.75 -24.68
CA SER A 208 -2.60 8.81 -24.84
C SER A 208 -2.99 9.13 -26.28
N SER A 209 -4.25 8.88 -26.60
CA SER A 209 -4.86 9.33 -27.85
C SER A 209 -6.34 9.61 -27.66
N LYS A 210 -6.88 10.42 -28.57
CA LYS A 210 -8.29 10.76 -28.67
C LYS A 210 -8.82 10.34 -30.04
N MET A 211 -8.98 9.04 -30.22
CA MET A 211 -9.28 8.43 -31.51
C MET A 211 -10.52 7.56 -31.51
N SER A 212 -10.84 6.92 -30.38
CA SER A 212 -11.92 5.93 -30.32
C SER A 212 -13.29 6.56 -30.07
N ILE A 213 -13.34 7.68 -29.34
CA ILE A 213 -14.54 8.48 -29.08
C ILE A 213 -14.13 9.97 -29.14
N PRO A 214 -13.82 10.51 -30.34
CA PRO A 214 -13.27 11.86 -30.48
C PRO A 214 -14.22 12.98 -30.02
N GLU A 215 -15.52 12.71 -29.90
CA GLU A 215 -16.53 13.61 -29.36
C GLU A 215 -16.46 13.76 -27.83
N PHE A 216 -15.84 12.81 -27.12
CA PHE A 216 -15.66 12.89 -25.68
C PHE A 216 -14.66 14.02 -25.34
N PRO A 217 -14.84 14.86 -24.32
CA PRO A 217 -13.92 15.97 -24.02
C PRO A 217 -12.47 15.54 -23.73
N SER A 218 -12.26 14.43 -23.00
CA SER A 218 -10.93 13.94 -22.61
C SER A 218 -10.34 12.92 -23.59
N ASP A 219 -9.04 12.61 -23.47
CA ASP A 219 -8.46 11.47 -24.20
C ASP A 219 -9.16 10.16 -23.82
N ASP A 220 -9.29 9.25 -24.79
CA ASP A 220 -10.14 8.07 -24.75
C ASP A 220 -9.35 6.74 -24.71
N CYS A 221 -8.03 6.83 -24.83
CA CYS A 221 -7.12 5.70 -24.83
C CYS A 221 -5.80 6.08 -24.17
N TYR A 222 -5.30 5.23 -23.27
CA TYR A 222 -4.05 5.45 -22.54
C TYR A 222 -3.24 4.15 -22.47
N ILE A 223 -1.92 4.28 -22.54
CA ILE A 223 -0.96 3.24 -22.18
C ILE A 223 0.09 3.80 -21.24
N LEU A 224 0.26 3.15 -20.09
CA LEU A 224 1.25 3.52 -19.08
C LEU A 224 2.28 2.39 -18.94
N SER A 225 3.54 2.78 -18.86
CA SER A 225 4.64 1.93 -18.37
C SER A 225 5.00 2.37 -16.96
N LEU A 226 5.02 1.42 -16.03
CA LEU A 226 5.27 1.65 -14.62
C LEU A 226 6.57 0.96 -14.19
N LYS A 227 7.32 1.60 -13.29
CA LYS A 227 8.41 0.98 -12.54
C LYS A 227 8.10 1.07 -11.07
N PHE A 228 8.12 -0.05 -10.38
CA PHE A 228 7.96 -0.13 -8.93
C PHE A 228 9.29 0.07 -8.23
N ALA A 229 9.26 0.60 -7.00
CA ALA A 229 10.46 0.84 -6.19
C ALA A 229 11.27 -0.45 -5.90
N ASN A 230 10.62 -1.62 -5.96
CA ASN A 230 11.27 -2.92 -5.80
C ASN A 230 11.79 -3.54 -7.11
N GLY A 231 11.73 -2.80 -8.23
CA GLY A 231 12.22 -3.21 -9.54
C GLY A 231 11.21 -3.96 -10.42
N VAL A 232 9.99 -4.22 -9.94
CA VAL A 232 8.91 -4.79 -10.78
C VAL A 232 8.54 -3.80 -11.88
N LEU A 233 8.28 -4.32 -13.08
CA LEU A 233 7.75 -3.52 -14.20
C LEU A 233 6.23 -3.71 -14.32
N GLY A 234 5.53 -2.66 -14.73
CA GLY A 234 4.07 -2.67 -14.88
C GLY A 234 3.62 -2.09 -16.21
N LYS A 235 2.47 -2.55 -16.70
CA LYS A 235 1.77 -1.95 -17.85
C LYS A 235 0.28 -1.76 -17.52
N VAL A 236 -0.25 -0.57 -17.77
CA VAL A 236 -1.69 -0.32 -17.76
C VAL A 236 -2.14 0.04 -19.17
N PHE A 237 -3.24 -0.55 -19.64
CA PHE A 237 -3.92 -0.12 -20.85
C PHE A 237 -5.37 0.27 -20.53
N VAL A 238 -5.81 1.42 -21.01
CA VAL A 238 -7.18 1.92 -20.80
C VAL A 238 -7.77 2.33 -22.13
N SER A 239 -9.01 1.94 -22.42
CA SER A 239 -9.74 2.41 -23.60
C SER A 239 -11.25 2.45 -23.33
N SER A 240 -11.90 3.53 -23.77
CA SER A 240 -13.35 3.73 -23.65
C SER A 240 -14.16 3.40 -24.91
N GLY A 241 -13.54 3.20 -26.08
CA GLY A 241 -14.25 3.07 -27.36
C GLY A 241 -14.17 1.70 -28.04
N CYS A 242 -13.75 0.66 -27.32
CA CYS A 242 -13.68 -0.68 -27.89
C CYS A 242 -15.05 -1.39 -27.84
N SER A 243 -15.61 -1.74 -28.99
CA SER A 243 -16.86 -2.51 -29.04
C SER A 243 -16.70 -3.95 -28.55
N GLY A 244 -17.61 -4.42 -27.70
CA GLY A 244 -17.69 -5.80 -27.23
C GLY A 244 -17.44 -6.01 -25.73
N HIS A 245 -17.84 -7.17 -25.21
CA HIS A 245 -17.71 -7.53 -23.79
C HIS A 245 -16.52 -8.48 -23.56
N GLY A 246 -15.79 -8.29 -22.46
CA GLY A 246 -14.70 -9.19 -22.05
C GLY A 246 -13.40 -9.07 -22.86
N MET A 247 -13.15 -7.89 -23.43
CA MET A 247 -11.96 -7.60 -24.22
C MET A 247 -10.71 -7.44 -23.32
N GLY A 248 -9.55 -7.88 -23.82
CA GLY A 248 -8.24 -7.73 -23.14
C GLY A 248 -7.88 -8.84 -22.15
N GLY A 249 -6.80 -8.61 -21.39
CA GLY A 249 -6.29 -9.53 -20.36
C GLY A 249 -6.99 -9.42 -19.00
N GLY A 250 -7.98 -8.52 -18.89
CA GLY A 250 -8.61 -8.15 -17.63
C GLY A 250 -7.74 -7.20 -16.78
N PRO A 251 -8.25 -6.75 -15.63
CA PRO A 251 -7.62 -5.73 -14.80
C PRO A 251 -6.38 -6.22 -14.05
N LEU A 252 -6.03 -7.52 -14.07
CA LEU A 252 -4.79 -8.01 -13.49
C LEU A 252 -4.28 -9.32 -14.09
N ALA A 253 -3.02 -9.30 -14.52
CA ALA A 253 -2.17 -10.45 -14.78
C ALA A 253 -0.82 -10.27 -14.07
N VAL A 254 -0.26 -11.35 -13.54
CA VAL A 254 0.98 -11.32 -12.76
C VAL A 254 1.95 -12.38 -13.27
N TYR A 255 3.20 -11.99 -13.48
CA TYR A 255 4.26 -12.86 -13.96
C TYR A 255 5.41 -12.87 -12.96
N GLY A 256 5.79 -14.07 -12.53
CA GLY A 256 6.87 -14.27 -11.58
C GLY A 256 7.81 -15.38 -12.00
N THR A 257 8.93 -15.49 -11.27
CA THR A 257 10.04 -16.39 -11.61
C THR A 257 9.67 -17.88 -11.65
N GLU A 258 8.58 -18.28 -10.98
CA GLU A 258 8.14 -19.68 -10.90
C GLU A 258 6.83 -19.94 -11.67
N GLY A 259 6.20 -18.91 -12.26
CA GLY A 259 4.92 -19.08 -12.93
C GLY A 259 4.20 -17.78 -13.31
N SER A 260 2.93 -17.92 -13.67
CA SER A 260 2.08 -16.78 -14.03
C SER A 260 0.67 -16.97 -13.47
N LEU A 261 0.03 -15.85 -13.13
CA LEU A 261 -1.37 -15.77 -12.75
C LEU A 261 -2.10 -14.97 -13.82
N TRP A 262 -3.05 -15.60 -14.49
CA TRP A 262 -3.77 -14.99 -15.61
C TRP A 262 -5.15 -15.60 -15.76
N ASN A 263 -6.17 -14.75 -15.93
CA ASN A 263 -7.58 -15.16 -16.08
C ASN A 263 -8.03 -16.17 -15.01
N GLY A 264 -7.71 -15.88 -13.74
CA GLY A 264 -8.09 -16.72 -12.59
C GLY A 264 -7.40 -18.08 -12.52
N ARG A 265 -6.29 -18.26 -13.24
CA ARG A 265 -5.53 -19.50 -13.26
C ARG A 265 -4.09 -19.27 -12.86
N ILE A 266 -3.49 -20.30 -12.26
CA ILE A 266 -2.06 -20.38 -12.01
C ILE A 266 -1.40 -21.35 -12.98
N TYR A 267 -0.35 -20.85 -13.64
CA TYR A 267 0.50 -21.58 -14.57
C TYR A 267 1.89 -21.74 -13.96
N ARG A 268 2.43 -22.96 -13.95
CA ARG A 268 3.79 -23.23 -13.46
C ARG A 268 4.49 -24.22 -14.39
N ARG A 269 5.80 -24.06 -14.55
CA ARG A 269 6.60 -24.97 -15.39
C ARG A 269 6.54 -26.39 -14.83
N GLY A 270 6.27 -27.38 -15.69
CA GLY A 270 6.23 -28.79 -15.30
C GLY A 270 5.05 -29.19 -14.41
N ALA A 271 4.05 -28.32 -14.22
CA ALA A 271 2.85 -28.62 -13.45
C ALA A 271 1.58 -28.37 -14.29
N ARG A 272 0.51 -29.09 -13.96
CA ARG A 272 -0.81 -28.83 -14.54
C ARG A 272 -1.33 -27.46 -14.10
N THR A 273 -1.91 -26.70 -15.03
CA THR A 273 -2.66 -25.48 -14.76
C THR A 273 -3.75 -25.72 -13.73
N ARG A 274 -3.95 -24.77 -12.81
CA ARG A 274 -5.01 -24.86 -11.79
C ARG A 274 -5.86 -23.58 -11.79
N GLN A 275 -7.16 -23.73 -11.59
CA GLN A 275 -8.06 -22.62 -11.31
C GLN A 275 -7.79 -22.11 -9.89
N LEU A 276 -7.78 -20.80 -9.69
CA LEU A 276 -7.80 -20.21 -8.36
C LEU A 276 -9.22 -20.38 -7.80
N ALA A 277 -9.31 -20.92 -6.58
CA ALA A 277 -10.60 -21.08 -5.93
C ALA A 277 -11.21 -19.71 -5.63
N GLU A 278 -12.49 -19.53 -5.94
CA GLU A 278 -13.23 -18.34 -5.54
C GLU A 278 -13.34 -18.29 -4.02
N ARG A 279 -12.73 -17.26 -3.40
CA ARG A 279 -12.84 -16.99 -1.97
C ARG A 279 -13.43 -15.60 -1.71
N SER A 280 -13.90 -14.93 -2.76
CA SER A 280 -14.66 -13.69 -2.63
C SER A 280 -15.94 -13.98 -1.83
N PRO A 281 -16.27 -13.18 -0.80
CA PRO A 281 -17.56 -13.27 -0.12
C PRO A 281 -18.64 -12.74 -1.07
N GLY A 282 -18.97 -13.53 -2.10
CA GLY A 282 -19.94 -13.20 -3.13
C GLY A 282 -21.23 -13.97 -2.91
N SER A 283 -22.06 -13.55 -1.95
CA SER A 283 -23.46 -14.02 -1.94
C SER A 283 -24.47 -13.16 -1.18
N THR A 284 -24.10 -12.01 -0.58
CA THR A 284 -25.06 -11.30 0.28
C THR A 284 -26.10 -10.50 -0.49
N VAL A 285 -25.74 -9.68 -1.49
CA VAL A 285 -26.68 -9.08 -2.48
C VAL A 285 -25.86 -8.64 -3.70
N GLY A 286 -26.33 -8.89 -4.93
CA GLY A 286 -25.88 -8.28 -6.20
C GLY A 286 -24.40 -8.40 -6.59
N GLY A 287 -24.12 -9.07 -7.71
CA GLY A 287 -22.75 -9.22 -8.21
C GLY A 287 -22.17 -7.90 -8.71
N HIS A 288 -21.12 -7.38 -8.06
CA HIS A 288 -20.04 -6.53 -8.60
C HIS A 288 -18.94 -6.24 -7.52
N GLY A 289 -18.78 -7.10 -6.50
CA GLY A 289 -17.75 -6.97 -5.46
C GLY A 289 -18.09 -6.04 -4.28
N TRP A 290 -19.00 -5.09 -4.47
CA TRP A 290 -19.49 -4.14 -3.45
C TRP A 290 -19.96 -4.78 -2.13
N GLY A 291 -20.53 -5.99 -2.20
CA GLY A 291 -20.90 -6.76 -1.01
C GLY A 291 -19.76 -6.89 0.01
N GLY A 292 -18.53 -7.07 -0.47
CA GLY A 292 -17.36 -7.24 0.38
C GLY A 292 -16.80 -5.95 0.96
N SER A 293 -16.81 -4.85 0.21
CA SER A 293 -16.27 -3.56 0.68
C SER A 293 -17.09 -3.00 1.83
N VAL A 294 -18.42 -3.09 1.74
CA VAL A 294 -19.34 -2.64 2.79
C VAL A 294 -19.17 -3.45 4.07
N VAL A 295 -19.15 -4.78 3.97
CA VAL A 295 -18.97 -5.67 5.13
C VAL A 295 -17.61 -5.43 5.79
N ASP A 296 -16.55 -5.30 4.99
CA ASP A 296 -15.21 -4.97 5.51
C ASP A 296 -15.22 -3.61 6.22
N PHE A 297 -15.89 -2.61 5.66
CA PHE A 297 -15.97 -1.28 6.28
C PHE A 297 -16.71 -1.32 7.61
N LEU A 298 -17.83 -2.05 7.71
CA LEU A 298 -18.54 -2.26 8.96
C LEU A 298 -17.67 -2.99 10.00
N ASP A 299 -16.85 -3.96 9.58
CA ASP A 299 -15.86 -4.61 10.46
C ASP A 299 -14.79 -3.63 10.96
N VAL A 300 -14.38 -2.66 10.14
CA VAL A 300 -13.44 -1.58 10.54
C VAL A 300 -14.07 -0.74 11.64
N LEU A 301 -15.32 -0.29 11.46
CA LEU A 301 -16.02 0.55 12.43
C LEU A 301 -16.27 -0.17 13.77
N GLU A 302 -16.45 -1.49 13.75
CA GLU A 302 -16.56 -2.30 14.97
C GLU A 302 -15.19 -2.67 15.59
N GLY A 303 -14.07 -2.21 15.01
CA GLY A 303 -12.72 -2.52 15.49
C GLY A 303 -12.30 -3.97 15.29
N LYS A 304 -12.99 -4.73 14.43
CA LYS A 304 -12.69 -6.13 14.13
C LYS A 304 -11.51 -6.28 13.17
N ARG A 305 -11.18 -5.24 12.41
CA ARG A 305 -10.05 -5.21 11.48
C ARG A 305 -9.54 -3.81 11.23
N GLU A 306 -8.32 -3.73 10.72
CA GLU A 306 -7.79 -2.50 10.13
C GLU A 306 -8.43 -2.21 8.77
N ASN A 307 -8.52 -0.92 8.44
CA ASN A 307 -9.01 -0.44 7.15
C ASN A 307 -8.15 -0.99 6.00
N PRO A 308 -8.71 -1.84 5.12
CA PRO A 308 -7.94 -2.51 4.08
C PRO A 308 -7.66 -1.63 2.85
N ILE A 309 -8.35 -0.51 2.71
CA ILE A 309 -8.28 0.41 1.56
C ILE A 309 -8.46 1.84 2.07
N THR A 310 -7.47 2.32 2.80
CA THR A 310 -7.48 3.65 3.44
C THR A 310 -7.59 4.79 2.43
N ALA A 311 -7.90 6.00 2.87
CA ALA A 311 -7.74 7.21 2.05
C ALA A 311 -6.34 7.32 1.43
N ARG A 312 -5.28 6.91 2.14
CA ARG A 312 -3.92 6.90 1.59
C ARG A 312 -3.76 5.91 0.43
N ASP A 313 -4.43 4.74 0.49
CA ASP A 313 -4.44 3.79 -0.63
C ASP A 313 -5.12 4.40 -1.86
N GLY A 314 -6.31 4.99 -1.68
CA GLY A 314 -7.03 5.68 -2.76
C GLY A 314 -6.24 6.84 -3.35
N ALA A 315 -5.62 7.67 -2.51
CA ALA A 315 -4.75 8.77 -2.95
C ALA A 315 -3.52 8.27 -3.72
N THR A 316 -2.92 7.16 -3.29
CA THR A 316 -1.78 6.55 -4.01
C THR A 316 -2.15 6.17 -5.44
N VAL A 317 -3.37 5.69 -5.68
CA VAL A 317 -3.88 5.41 -7.03
C VAL A 317 -4.04 6.70 -7.84
N VAL A 318 -4.64 7.75 -7.24
CA VAL A 318 -4.76 9.09 -7.87
C VAL A 318 -3.38 9.62 -8.27
N SER A 319 -2.38 9.42 -7.43
CA SER A 319 -1.00 9.87 -7.66
C SER A 319 -0.29 9.19 -8.83
N VAL A 320 -0.60 7.92 -9.09
CA VAL A 320 -0.11 7.24 -10.32
C VAL A 320 -0.78 7.83 -11.57
N CYS A 321 -2.08 8.12 -11.52
CA CYS A 321 -2.78 8.78 -12.62
C CYS A 321 -2.25 10.21 -12.86
N ASP A 322 -2.04 11.00 -11.81
CA ASP A 322 -1.44 12.33 -11.89
C ASP A 322 -0.04 12.29 -12.53
N ALA A 323 0.82 11.35 -12.10
CA ALA A 323 2.14 11.16 -12.71
C ALA A 323 2.04 10.83 -14.20
N ALA A 324 1.03 10.05 -14.62
CA ALA A 324 0.76 9.81 -16.03
C ALA A 324 0.37 11.10 -16.76
N PHE A 325 -0.52 11.93 -16.21
CA PHE A 325 -0.89 13.21 -16.83
C PHE A 325 0.29 14.19 -16.95
N ARG A 326 1.15 14.25 -15.93
CA ARG A 326 2.41 15.01 -16.00
C ARG A 326 3.34 14.45 -17.07
N SER A 327 3.41 13.13 -17.22
CA SER A 327 4.18 12.47 -18.28
C SER A 327 3.66 12.79 -19.68
N LEU A 328 2.33 12.78 -19.89
CA LEU A 328 1.73 13.19 -21.16
C LEU A 328 2.06 14.64 -21.52
N SER A 329 2.05 15.52 -20.52
CA SER A 329 2.33 16.95 -20.71
C SER A 329 3.81 17.23 -21.00
N SER A 330 4.73 16.49 -20.37
CA SER A 330 6.17 16.74 -20.48
C SER A 330 6.88 15.87 -21.54
N GLY A 331 6.29 14.74 -21.93
CA GLY A 331 6.93 13.71 -22.74
C GLY A 331 8.01 12.91 -22.02
N CYS A 332 8.12 13.04 -20.68
CA CYS A 332 9.15 12.42 -19.85
C CYS A 332 8.53 11.54 -18.75
N PRO A 333 9.28 10.59 -18.15
CA PRO A 333 8.81 9.86 -16.99
C PRO A 333 8.67 10.75 -15.74
N HIS A 334 7.67 10.49 -14.89
CA HIS A 334 7.43 11.20 -13.64
C HIS A 334 7.25 10.27 -12.46
N GLU A 335 7.71 10.72 -11.28
CA GLU A 335 7.47 10.03 -10.02
C GLU A 335 6.06 10.38 -9.47
N PRO A 336 5.29 9.39 -8.99
CA PRO A 336 4.08 9.64 -8.22
C PRO A 336 4.39 10.41 -6.91
N VAL A 337 3.47 11.29 -6.51
CA VAL A 337 3.47 11.90 -5.17
C VAL A 337 3.33 10.82 -4.10
N SER A 338 4.20 10.88 -3.09
CA SER A 338 4.16 9.97 -1.94
C SER A 338 3.32 10.57 -0.80
N PHE A 339 2.28 9.85 -0.40
CA PHE A 339 1.45 10.19 0.76
C PHE A 339 1.94 9.47 2.02
N GLY A 340 3.23 9.57 2.36
CA GLY A 340 3.73 9.19 3.69
C GLY A 340 3.71 7.70 4.06
N GLN A 341 3.43 6.77 3.12
CA GLN A 341 3.63 5.33 3.34
C GLN A 341 5.03 4.88 2.93
N GLU A 342 6.07 5.33 3.65
CA GLU A 342 7.31 4.57 3.62
C GLU A 342 7.02 3.18 4.24
N PRO A 343 7.30 2.06 3.55
CA PRO A 343 7.05 0.75 4.12
C PRO A 343 7.84 0.64 5.43
N MET A 344 7.13 0.43 6.55
CA MET A 344 7.80 0.26 7.84
C MET A 344 8.90 -0.78 7.69
N GLN A 345 10.08 -0.46 8.20
CA GLN A 345 11.16 -1.42 8.28
C GLN A 345 10.68 -2.68 9.02
N LEU A 346 11.16 -3.85 8.58
CA LEU A 346 10.92 -5.09 9.30
C LEU A 346 11.44 -4.96 10.72
N ARG A 347 10.69 -5.50 11.68
CA ARG A 347 11.08 -5.49 13.09
C ARG A 347 11.49 -6.88 13.54
N MET A 348 12.49 -6.93 14.41
CA MET A 348 12.92 -8.16 15.06
C MET A 348 13.23 -7.91 16.53
N SER A 349 13.12 -8.95 17.35
CA SER A 349 13.55 -8.92 18.76
C SER A 349 14.34 -10.17 19.16
N ILE A 350 15.18 -10.03 20.17
CA ILE A 350 15.93 -11.12 20.80
C ILE A 350 15.93 -10.93 22.32
N GLY A 351 15.66 -12.01 23.06
CA GLY A 351 15.69 -12.00 24.52
C GLY A 351 17.12 -12.13 25.07
N ALA A 352 17.38 -11.51 26.22
CA ALA A 352 18.69 -11.53 26.86
C ALA A 352 19.21 -12.96 27.15
N GLN A 353 18.31 -13.90 27.48
CA GLN A 353 18.68 -15.30 27.69
C GLN A 353 19.23 -15.96 26.42
N THR A 354 18.66 -15.66 25.26
CA THR A 354 19.16 -16.15 23.97
C THR A 354 20.53 -15.57 23.68
N VAL A 355 20.74 -14.28 23.92
CA VAL A 355 22.03 -13.61 23.75
C VAL A 355 23.11 -14.27 24.62
N SER A 356 22.83 -14.52 25.90
CA SER A 356 23.78 -15.12 26.84
C SER A 356 24.21 -16.54 26.46
N ALA A 357 23.43 -17.24 25.62
CA ALA A 357 23.76 -18.57 25.11
C ALA A 357 24.57 -18.54 23.80
N LEU A 358 24.79 -17.37 23.19
CA LEU A 358 25.50 -17.27 21.91
C LEU A 358 27.01 -17.49 22.08
N PRO A 359 27.66 -18.22 21.15
CA PRO A 359 29.11 -18.34 21.17
C PRO A 359 29.77 -17.00 20.85
N ALA A 360 30.92 -16.76 21.48
CA ALA A 360 31.75 -15.59 21.26
C ALA A 360 32.06 -15.40 19.76
N ALA A 361 32.17 -14.14 19.34
CA ALA A 361 32.53 -13.83 17.96
C ALA A 361 34.00 -14.20 17.72
N SER A 362 34.26 -14.92 16.63
CA SER A 362 35.60 -15.13 16.11
C SER A 362 35.86 -14.14 14.98
N LEU A 363 37.04 -13.52 14.98
CA LEU A 363 37.53 -12.63 13.95
C LEU A 363 38.90 -13.11 13.46
N PRO A 364 39.27 -12.87 12.20
CA PRO A 364 40.63 -13.15 11.74
C PRO A 364 41.65 -12.33 12.54
N ALA A 365 42.87 -12.86 12.72
CA ALA A 365 43.88 -12.29 13.63
C ALA A 365 44.26 -10.82 13.32
N THR A 366 44.06 -10.36 12.08
CA THR A 366 44.34 -8.98 11.65
C THR A 366 43.18 -8.00 11.90
N TYR A 367 42.11 -8.44 12.56
CA TYR A 367 40.91 -7.65 12.87
C TYR A 367 40.75 -7.50 14.38
N GLU A 368 40.45 -6.28 14.82
CA GLU A 368 40.22 -5.95 16.23
C GLU A 368 38.78 -5.44 16.42
N ILE A 369 38.02 -6.00 17.35
CA ILE A 369 36.73 -5.45 17.78
C ILE A 369 36.87 -4.67 19.09
N ARG A 370 36.34 -3.45 19.13
CA ARG A 370 36.37 -2.60 20.33
C ARG A 370 35.31 -1.51 20.30
N SER A 371 35.16 -0.77 21.40
CA SER A 371 34.42 0.49 21.43
C SER A 371 35.06 1.54 20.53
N ILE A 372 34.23 2.47 20.03
CA ILE A 372 34.68 3.56 19.17
C ILE A 372 35.53 4.57 19.95
N ARG A 373 36.59 5.11 19.33
CA ARG A 373 37.41 6.21 19.83
C ARG A 373 37.21 7.45 18.96
N SER A 374 37.53 8.63 19.51
CA SER A 374 37.34 9.91 18.80
C SER A 374 38.03 9.97 17.42
N LYS A 375 39.24 9.38 17.30
CA LYS A 375 39.99 9.33 16.04
C LYS A 375 39.33 8.47 14.95
N ASP A 376 38.45 7.53 15.32
CA ASP A 376 37.86 6.57 14.38
C ASP A 376 36.67 7.16 13.60
N LYS A 377 36.07 8.26 14.09
CA LYS A 377 34.81 8.83 13.57
C LYS A 377 34.88 9.18 12.09
N GLY A 378 36.02 9.71 11.62
CA GLY A 378 36.24 10.01 10.21
C GLY A 378 36.28 8.74 9.34
N SER A 379 36.94 7.69 9.83
CA SER A 379 37.01 6.39 9.15
C SER A 379 35.64 5.69 9.16
N TRP A 380 34.90 5.76 10.27
CA TRP A 380 33.53 5.25 10.36
C TRP A 380 32.60 5.94 9.36
N ALA A 381 32.60 7.28 9.29
CA ALA A 381 31.77 8.00 8.31
C ALA A 381 32.07 7.57 6.87
N LYS A 382 33.35 7.33 6.52
CA LYS A 382 33.74 6.79 5.21
C LYS A 382 33.19 5.39 4.99
N MET A 383 33.32 4.49 5.98
CA MET A 383 32.80 3.13 5.92
C MET A 383 31.28 3.10 5.76
N MET A 384 30.53 3.93 6.50
CA MET A 384 29.07 4.03 6.35
C MET A 384 28.68 4.40 4.92
N ARG A 385 29.36 5.39 4.32
CA ARG A 385 29.11 5.77 2.92
C ARG A 385 29.44 4.64 1.94
N ALA A 386 30.57 3.95 2.12
CA ALA A 386 30.93 2.79 1.30
C ALA A 386 29.91 1.64 1.44
N ALA A 387 29.27 1.51 2.59
CA ALA A 387 28.19 0.55 2.85
C ALA A 387 26.80 1.04 2.40
N GLY A 388 26.70 2.15 1.66
CA GLY A 388 25.45 2.66 1.08
C GLY A 388 24.71 3.70 1.95
N PHE A 389 25.29 4.15 3.07
CA PHE A 389 24.68 5.12 3.97
C PHE A 389 25.25 6.54 3.75
N ALA A 390 24.92 7.14 2.60
CA ALA A 390 25.49 8.42 2.14
C ALA A 390 25.35 9.58 3.15
N GLY A 391 24.25 9.62 3.91
CA GLY A 391 23.94 10.67 4.88
C GLY A 391 24.72 10.62 6.20
N TRP A 392 25.70 9.72 6.36
CA TRP A 392 26.53 9.63 7.56
C TRP A 392 27.82 10.45 7.44
N THR A 393 27.90 11.47 8.29
CA THR A 393 29.04 12.40 8.41
C THR A 393 29.68 12.27 9.79
N ARG A 394 30.88 12.84 9.96
CA ARG A 394 31.53 12.91 11.28
C ARG A 394 30.63 13.62 12.30
N ALA A 395 30.02 14.74 11.92
CA ALA A 395 29.10 15.50 12.77
C ALA A 395 27.88 14.67 13.19
N ARG A 396 27.28 13.91 12.27
CA ARG A 396 26.15 13.02 12.59
C ARG A 396 26.55 11.89 13.54
N ILE A 397 27.76 11.34 13.39
CA ILE A 397 28.30 10.35 14.34
C ILE A 397 28.52 11.00 15.71
N ASP A 398 29.04 12.22 15.77
CA ASP A 398 29.21 12.97 17.03
C ASP A 398 27.87 13.18 17.74
N GLU A 399 26.85 13.63 17.00
CA GLU A 399 25.48 13.79 17.49
C GLU A 399 24.91 12.46 18.02
N TRP A 400 25.08 11.36 17.28
CA TRP A 400 24.59 10.05 17.69
C TRP A 400 25.28 9.53 18.96
N LEU A 401 26.58 9.76 19.10
CA LEU A 401 27.36 9.34 20.27
C LEU A 401 27.21 10.30 21.46
N ALA A 402 26.38 11.35 21.36
CA ALA A 402 26.04 12.17 22.52
C ALA A 402 25.22 11.39 23.56
N ALA A 403 24.44 10.39 23.14
CA ALA A 403 23.71 9.51 24.03
C ALA A 403 24.67 8.51 24.72
N PRO A 404 24.65 8.38 26.07
CA PRO A 404 25.56 7.50 26.81
C PRO A 404 25.53 6.04 26.33
N GLU A 405 24.34 5.46 26.13
CA GLU A 405 24.22 4.09 25.62
C GLU A 405 24.89 3.90 24.25
N ARG A 406 24.77 4.89 23.36
CA ARG A 406 25.43 4.85 22.04
C ARG A 406 26.93 5.00 22.17
N ARG A 407 27.40 5.95 22.98
CA ARG A 407 28.81 6.19 23.20
C ARG A 407 29.54 4.95 23.73
N ASP A 408 28.96 4.32 24.74
CA ASP A 408 29.63 3.29 25.52
C ASP A 408 29.36 1.88 24.95
N GLY A 409 28.19 1.70 24.35
CA GLY A 409 27.71 0.42 23.85
C GLY A 409 28.04 0.11 22.39
N SER A 410 28.24 1.12 21.54
CA SER A 410 28.53 0.89 20.12
C SER A 410 29.85 0.15 19.91
N ARG A 411 29.95 -0.64 18.84
CA ARG A 411 31.13 -1.45 18.52
C ARG A 411 31.59 -1.20 17.10
N VAL A 412 32.91 -1.16 16.94
CA VAL A 412 33.59 -1.07 15.66
C VAL A 412 34.57 -2.24 15.52
N VAL A 413 34.74 -2.72 14.29
CA VAL A 413 35.84 -3.58 13.89
C VAL A 413 36.86 -2.75 13.12
N ILE A 414 38.13 -2.89 13.48
CA ILE A 414 39.28 -2.20 12.92
C ILE A 414 40.13 -3.18 12.13
N HIS A 415 40.60 -2.74 10.97
CA HIS A 415 41.62 -3.42 10.17
C HIS A 415 42.55 -2.36 9.58
N GLU A 416 43.87 -2.53 9.76
CA GLU A 416 44.90 -1.58 9.27
C GLU A 416 44.62 -0.11 9.67
N GLY A 417 44.12 0.09 10.89
CA GLY A 417 43.80 1.42 11.43
C GLY A 417 42.51 2.04 10.89
N GLN A 418 41.76 1.35 10.03
CA GLN A 418 40.47 1.80 9.50
C GLN A 418 39.29 1.05 10.13
N VAL A 419 38.16 1.74 10.27
CA VAL A 419 36.88 1.13 10.65
C VAL A 419 36.33 0.39 9.44
N VAL A 420 36.17 -0.92 9.56
CA VAL A 420 35.71 -1.80 8.46
C VAL A 420 34.36 -2.45 8.75
N ALA A 421 33.87 -2.39 9.99
CA ALA A 421 32.47 -2.65 10.33
C ALA A 421 32.07 -1.90 11.59
N ALA A 422 30.79 -1.58 11.74
CA ALA A 422 30.28 -0.91 12.94
C ALA A 422 28.78 -1.15 13.15
N THR A 423 28.33 -0.96 14.38
CA THR A 423 26.91 -0.87 14.74
C THR A 423 26.73 -0.07 16.01
N PHE A 424 25.55 0.52 16.19
CA PHE A 424 25.20 1.31 17.37
C PHE A 424 24.39 0.50 18.38
N ALA A 425 24.61 0.81 19.66
CA ALA A 425 23.74 0.41 20.76
C ALA A 425 22.82 1.58 21.13
N THR A 426 21.51 1.38 21.18
CA THR A 426 20.54 2.43 21.55
C THR A 426 19.70 1.96 22.74
N ARG A 427 19.16 2.91 23.51
CA ARG A 427 18.13 2.66 24.50
C ARG A 427 16.75 2.95 23.88
N ASN A 428 15.85 1.96 23.89
CA ASN A 428 14.46 2.16 23.45
C ASN A 428 13.51 2.39 24.62
N SER A 429 13.69 1.65 25.72
CA SER A 429 12.89 1.78 26.94
C SER A 429 13.77 1.52 28.18
N PRO A 430 13.24 1.57 29.41
CA PRO A 430 13.98 1.14 30.60
C PRO A 430 14.47 -0.31 30.56
N THR A 431 13.78 -1.20 29.85
CA THR A 431 14.08 -2.64 29.82
C THR A 431 14.46 -3.15 28.43
N THR A 432 14.25 -2.36 27.37
CA THR A 432 14.50 -2.75 25.98
C THR A 432 15.63 -1.91 25.38
N GLY A 433 16.70 -2.59 24.93
CA GLY A 433 17.76 -2.00 24.14
C GLY A 433 17.45 -2.08 22.63
N ALA A 434 18.26 -1.42 21.82
CA ALA A 434 18.21 -1.51 20.37
C ALA A 434 19.59 -1.70 19.74
N LEU A 435 19.58 -2.42 18.61
CA LEU A 435 20.73 -2.58 17.73
C LEU A 435 20.45 -1.83 16.42
N ASP A 436 21.29 -0.84 16.12
CA ASP A 436 21.03 0.13 15.05
C ASP A 436 22.18 0.18 14.02
N TYR A 437 21.82 0.35 12.75
CA TYR A 437 22.71 0.63 11.61
C TYR A 437 23.97 -0.25 11.53
N VAL A 438 23.79 -1.58 11.47
CA VAL A 438 24.92 -2.49 11.17
C VAL A 438 25.44 -2.23 9.78
N ALA A 439 26.72 -1.96 9.64
CA ALA A 439 27.38 -1.78 8.36
C ALA A 439 28.76 -2.46 8.36
N ALA A 440 29.16 -2.96 7.20
CA ALA A 440 30.50 -3.47 6.96
C ALA A 440 30.96 -2.99 5.57
N HIS A 441 32.24 -2.69 5.45
CA HIS A 441 32.84 -2.30 4.19
C HIS A 441 32.77 -3.47 3.18
N PRO A 442 32.33 -3.25 1.93
CA PRO A 442 32.15 -4.32 0.94
C PRO A 442 33.39 -5.19 0.72
N ASP A 443 34.58 -4.58 0.67
CA ASP A 443 35.88 -5.26 0.48
C ASP A 443 36.29 -6.19 1.65
N HIS A 444 35.56 -6.15 2.76
CA HIS A 444 35.79 -7.00 3.94
C HIS A 444 34.63 -7.98 4.20
N SER A 445 33.75 -8.18 3.21
CA SER A 445 32.66 -9.14 3.27
C SER A 445 33.15 -10.58 3.47
N GLY A 446 32.27 -11.47 3.97
CA GLY A 446 32.59 -12.88 4.22
C GLY A 446 33.45 -13.17 5.46
N ARG A 447 33.93 -12.16 6.19
CA ARG A 447 34.83 -12.32 7.35
C ARG A 447 34.14 -12.32 8.73
N GLY A 448 32.81 -12.45 8.77
CA GLY A 448 32.05 -12.48 10.03
C GLY A 448 31.93 -11.13 10.77
N LEU A 449 32.35 -10.02 10.15
CA LEU A 449 32.46 -8.71 10.83
C LEU A 449 31.12 -8.18 11.35
N GLY A 450 30.06 -8.29 10.55
CA GLY A 450 28.71 -7.89 10.95
C GLY A 450 28.22 -8.64 12.18
N ARG A 451 28.43 -9.96 12.22
CA ARG A 451 28.10 -10.79 13.40
C ARG A 451 28.88 -10.34 14.63
N ALA A 452 30.16 -10.02 14.47
CA ALA A 452 31.02 -9.60 15.58
C ALA A 452 30.55 -8.28 16.21
N VAL A 453 30.30 -7.24 15.40
CA VAL A 453 29.81 -5.96 15.94
C VAL A 453 28.44 -6.10 16.59
N CYS A 454 27.53 -6.87 15.98
CA CYS A 454 26.21 -7.15 16.56
C CYS A 454 26.33 -7.82 17.93
N LEU A 455 27.12 -8.90 18.03
CA LEU A 455 27.28 -9.63 19.28
C LEU A 455 27.94 -8.75 20.37
N GLY A 456 28.91 -7.90 20.00
CA GLY A 456 29.52 -6.98 20.93
C GLY A 456 28.53 -5.94 21.50
N VAL A 457 27.58 -5.47 20.69
CA VAL A 457 26.48 -4.59 21.16
C VAL A 457 25.48 -5.36 22.00
N LEU A 458 25.07 -6.56 21.57
CA LEU A 458 24.14 -7.41 22.32
C LEU A 458 24.68 -7.73 23.72
N ASN A 459 25.95 -8.15 23.82
CA ASN A 459 26.60 -8.45 25.09
C ASN A 459 26.70 -7.21 26.00
N TYR A 460 26.89 -6.02 25.42
CA TYR A 460 26.88 -4.78 26.20
C TYR A 460 25.49 -4.50 26.77
N LEU A 461 24.45 -4.58 25.94
CA LEU A 461 23.08 -4.29 26.36
C LEU A 461 22.61 -5.31 27.41
N THR A 462 22.88 -6.60 27.23
CA THR A 462 22.51 -7.60 28.24
C THR A 462 23.29 -7.42 29.55
N ALA A 463 24.58 -7.09 29.50
CA ALA A 463 25.36 -6.78 30.69
C ALA A 463 24.86 -5.52 31.43
N LYS A 464 24.21 -4.59 30.72
CA LYS A 464 23.55 -3.41 31.30
C LYS A 464 22.16 -3.70 31.88
N GLY A 465 21.67 -4.93 31.78
CA GLY A 465 20.39 -5.35 32.36
C GLY A 465 19.18 -5.22 31.44
N TYR A 466 19.38 -4.91 30.15
CA TYR A 466 18.28 -4.94 29.18
C TYR A 466 17.80 -6.39 28.98
N THR A 467 16.50 -6.64 29.12
CA THR A 467 15.90 -7.98 29.04
C THR A 467 15.56 -8.38 27.60
N GLU A 468 15.36 -7.39 26.73
CA GLU A 468 15.10 -7.57 25.30
C GLU A 468 15.93 -6.57 24.48
N VAL A 469 16.37 -6.99 23.29
CA VAL A 469 16.96 -6.09 22.28
C VAL A 469 16.12 -6.15 21.01
N THR A 470 15.79 -4.99 20.46
CA THR A 470 15.02 -4.85 19.22
C THR A 470 15.84 -4.22 18.09
N LEU A 471 15.43 -4.44 16.85
CA LEU A 471 15.99 -3.73 15.69
C LEU A 471 14.94 -3.51 14.61
N SER A 472 15.23 -2.55 13.74
CA SER A 472 14.50 -2.29 12.50
C SER A 472 15.45 -2.46 11.30
N THR A 473 14.98 -3.08 10.21
CA THR A 473 15.77 -3.28 8.99
C THR A 473 14.91 -3.36 7.75
N ASP A 474 15.42 -2.91 6.62
CA ASP A 474 14.74 -3.09 5.33
C ASP A 474 14.85 -4.55 4.87
N ASP A 475 13.85 -5.01 4.12
CA ASP A 475 13.74 -6.36 3.59
C ASP A 475 14.75 -6.67 2.48
N PHE A 476 15.28 -5.66 1.79
CA PHE A 476 16.34 -5.84 0.81
C PHE A 476 17.72 -6.10 1.44
N ARG A 477 17.90 -5.87 2.74
CA ARG A 477 19.20 -6.04 3.44
C ARG A 477 19.48 -7.49 3.84
N LEU A 478 19.42 -8.40 2.86
CA LEU A 478 19.51 -9.85 3.09
C LEU A 478 20.75 -10.28 3.90
N ALA A 479 21.92 -9.68 3.65
CA ALA A 479 23.13 -10.01 4.39
C ALA A 479 23.02 -9.68 5.90
N ALA A 480 22.38 -8.55 6.24
CA ALA A 480 22.14 -8.17 7.63
C ALA A 480 21.05 -9.06 8.26
N LEU A 481 19.95 -9.29 7.53
CA LEU A 481 18.86 -10.18 7.94
C LEU A 481 19.36 -11.61 8.24
N LYS A 482 20.28 -12.13 7.43
CA LYS A 482 20.96 -13.40 7.69
C LYS A 482 21.69 -13.39 9.03
N VAL A 483 22.48 -12.34 9.29
CA VAL A 483 23.21 -12.19 10.56
C VAL A 483 22.25 -12.13 11.75
N TYR A 484 21.15 -11.38 11.64
CA TYR A 484 20.17 -11.25 12.73
C TYR A 484 19.50 -12.58 13.04
N LEU A 485 19.03 -13.30 12.01
CA LEU A 485 18.41 -14.62 12.17
C LEU A 485 19.40 -15.65 12.73
N ASP A 486 20.65 -15.65 12.25
CA ASP A 486 21.71 -16.55 12.75
C ASP A 486 22.10 -16.25 14.21
N LEU A 487 21.89 -15.00 14.68
CA LEU A 487 22.07 -14.60 16.09
C LEU A 487 20.84 -14.94 16.96
N GLY A 488 19.74 -15.41 16.37
CA GLY A 488 18.52 -15.78 17.10
C GLY A 488 17.48 -14.67 17.25
N PHE A 489 17.61 -13.56 16.51
CA PHE A 489 16.52 -12.60 16.41
C PHE A 489 15.28 -13.24 15.76
N LYS A 490 14.11 -12.94 16.33
CA LYS A 490 12.82 -13.39 15.83
C LYS A 490 12.08 -12.25 15.15
N PRO A 491 11.41 -12.48 14.00
CA PRO A 491 10.48 -11.53 13.40
C PRO A 491 9.42 -11.05 14.39
N VAL A 492 9.17 -9.74 14.43
CA VAL A 492 8.03 -9.14 15.13
C VAL A 492 7.06 -8.64 14.07
N ILE A 493 5.86 -9.21 14.03
CA ILE A 493 4.81 -8.83 13.07
C ILE A 493 3.98 -7.73 13.71
N GLN A 494 4.23 -6.48 13.32
CA GLN A 494 3.46 -5.31 13.77
C GLN A 494 2.38 -4.89 12.78
N ARG A 495 2.49 -5.34 11.53
CA ARG A 495 1.53 -5.04 10.46
C ARG A 495 1.30 -6.27 9.57
N PRO A 496 0.10 -6.44 8.99
CA PRO A 496 -0.21 -7.56 8.10
C PRO A 496 0.73 -7.68 6.88
N ASP A 497 1.21 -6.55 6.32
CA ASP A 497 2.14 -6.53 5.16
C ASP A 497 3.49 -7.22 5.47
N MET A 498 3.91 -7.24 6.74
CA MET A 498 5.18 -7.82 7.15
C MET A 498 5.22 -9.33 6.95
N VAL A 499 4.08 -10.03 7.04
CA VAL A 499 4.04 -11.50 6.89
C VAL A 499 4.51 -11.93 5.49
N GLY A 500 4.01 -11.26 4.45
CA GLY A 500 4.42 -11.52 3.07
C GLY A 500 5.88 -11.16 2.83
N ARG A 501 6.35 -10.06 3.42
CA ARG A 501 7.74 -9.61 3.34
C ARG A 501 8.70 -10.59 4.03
N TRP A 502 8.38 -11.07 5.23
CA TRP A 502 9.16 -12.09 5.91
C TRP A 502 9.20 -13.41 5.14
N LYS A 503 8.08 -13.85 4.55
CA LYS A 503 8.07 -15.02 3.66
C LYS A 503 9.01 -14.84 2.46
N ARG A 504 9.04 -13.64 1.84
CA ARG A 504 10.01 -13.32 0.77
C ARG A 504 11.45 -13.35 1.26
N VAL A 505 11.74 -12.73 2.41
CA VAL A 505 13.08 -12.75 3.02
C VAL A 505 13.55 -14.19 3.25
N HIS A 506 12.74 -15.02 3.90
CA HIS A 506 13.09 -16.42 4.16
C HIS A 506 13.33 -17.22 2.87
N ARG A 507 12.50 -17.02 1.84
CA ARG A 507 12.70 -17.66 0.53
C ARG A 507 14.02 -17.23 -0.12
N ARG A 508 14.31 -15.92 -0.16
CA ARG A 508 15.56 -15.39 -0.75
C ARG A 508 16.80 -15.88 0.00
N LEU A 509 16.72 -15.95 1.33
CA LEU A 509 17.81 -16.50 2.17
C LEU A 509 18.00 -18.01 1.98
N ALA A 510 16.93 -18.77 1.71
CA ALA A 510 17.01 -20.19 1.40
C ALA A 510 17.59 -20.44 -0.01
N ALA A 511 17.18 -19.66 -1.01
CA ALA A 511 17.69 -19.75 -2.37
C ALA A 511 19.21 -19.50 -2.43
N GLY A 512 19.72 -18.53 -1.68
CA GLY A 512 21.16 -18.25 -1.58
C GLY A 512 22.00 -19.33 -0.87
N ARG A 513 21.39 -20.37 -0.28
CA ARG A 513 22.09 -21.55 0.29
C ARG A 513 22.26 -22.69 -0.73
N SER A 514 21.76 -22.52 -1.96
CA SER A 514 21.66 -23.55 -3.00
C SER A 514 22.73 -23.40 -4.08
N THR A 515 23.99 -23.29 -3.70
CA THR A 515 25.15 -23.54 -4.59
C THR A 515 26.35 -23.89 -3.72
N PRO A 516 27.04 -25.01 -3.98
CA PRO A 516 28.19 -25.44 -3.17
C PRO A 516 29.39 -24.50 -3.28
#